data_AF-A0A497DQY2-F1
#
_entry.id   AF-A0A497DQY2-F1
#
_cell.length_a   1.000
_cell.length_b   1.000
_cell.length_c   1.000
_cell.angle_alpha   90.00
_cell.angle_beta   90.00
_cell.angle_gamma   90.00
#
_symmetry.space_group_name_H-M   'P 1'
#
loop_
_entity.id
_entity.type
_entity.pdbx_description
1 polymer ?
#
loop_
_entity_poly.entity_id
_entity_poly.type
_entity_poly.pdbx_seq_one_letter_code
_entity_poly.pdbx_strand_id
1 'polypeptide(L)'
;MLDRKYYINTETLRYERVKLTRKQLFRYLGLFSFGLITLAILMRFGFERFYPTPREIIYQQENNNLRSEYASLNLELLEVESQLTDLRNRDDRFYRAILSLDPIPSSIRTLGIGGAERGQRLKNLRNPGMVRIVSNRIDNITNKVRLQNNSLSVVLDEALDKQEFLACKPSINPISPADPTWLTSTYGYRNDPFTGKRTAHHGIDLAGPIGLDIHSTGAGTVIRARMNRYGYGKEVVVDHGFGYTSTYAHLDDILVEKGQKLKRGEIVGTLGSTGRSTGPHLHYEIRKDGRAVNPFYFFYENLTSEEYTLLASRASFPKGSYQPVAMSQK
;
A
#
# COMPACT_ATOMS: atom_id res chain seq x y z
N MET A 1 16.47 -65.41 59.71
CA MET A 1 16.87 -65.74 61.09
C MET A 1 17.49 -64.49 61.70
N LEU A 2 16.85 -63.89 62.71
CA LEU A 2 17.39 -62.71 63.40
C LEU A 2 18.58 -63.14 64.26
N ASP A 3 19.74 -62.55 64.00
CA ASP A 3 20.99 -62.83 64.70
C ASP A 3 20.86 -62.34 66.15
N ARG A 4 20.73 -63.29 67.10
CA ARG A 4 20.41 -62.99 68.50
C ARG A 4 21.70 -62.68 69.24
N LYS A 5 21.90 -61.41 69.63
CA LYS A 5 23.06 -60.99 70.44
C LYS A 5 22.85 -61.42 71.91
N TYR A 6 23.77 -62.25 72.39
CA TYR A 6 23.88 -62.66 73.79
C TYR A 6 25.12 -62.00 74.40
N TYR A 7 25.06 -61.63 75.66
CA TYR A 7 26.26 -61.21 76.42
C TYR A 7 26.48 -62.19 77.56
N ILE A 8 27.74 -62.43 77.93
CA ILE A 8 28.08 -63.29 79.07
C ILE A 8 27.91 -62.44 80.33
N ASN A 9 26.99 -62.85 81.21
CA ASN A 9 26.86 -62.26 82.52
C ASN A 9 28.02 -62.77 83.40
N THR A 10 28.91 -61.88 83.84
CA THR A 10 30.12 -62.23 84.59
C THR A 10 29.86 -62.74 86.01
N GLU A 11 28.64 -62.56 86.53
CA GLU A 11 28.25 -63.05 87.86
C GLU A 11 27.58 -64.43 87.82
N THR A 12 26.88 -64.76 86.72
CA THR A 12 26.15 -66.05 86.58
C THR A 12 26.76 -67.00 85.56
N LEU A 13 27.81 -66.58 84.83
CA LEU A 13 28.51 -67.30 83.76
C LEU A 13 27.59 -67.88 82.67
N ARG A 14 26.40 -67.30 82.49
CA ARG A 14 25.41 -67.73 81.48
C ARG A 14 25.25 -66.68 80.39
N TYR A 15 24.98 -67.16 79.18
CA TYR A 15 24.63 -66.32 78.05
C TYR A 15 23.20 -65.80 78.22
N GLU A 16 23.06 -64.52 78.52
CA GLU A 16 21.75 -63.87 78.65
C GLU A 16 21.39 -63.08 77.39
N ARG A 17 20.10 -63.05 77.07
CA ARG A 17 19.58 -62.31 75.90
C ARG A 17 19.62 -60.81 76.19
N VAL A 18 20.18 -60.04 75.26
CA VAL A 18 20.07 -58.57 75.30
C VAL A 18 18.60 -58.19 75.12
N LYS A 19 17.92 -57.82 76.21
CA LYS A 19 16.56 -57.25 76.18
C LYS A 19 16.66 -55.74 76.09
N LEU A 20 16.18 -55.15 75.00
CA LEU A 20 16.13 -53.70 74.84
C LEU A 20 15.27 -53.08 75.95
N THR A 21 15.80 -52.06 76.64
CA THR A 21 15.03 -51.34 77.67
C THR A 21 13.97 -50.46 77.00
N ARG A 22 12.78 -50.28 77.60
CA ARG A 22 11.70 -49.42 77.03
C ARG A 22 12.23 -48.04 76.60
N LYS A 23 13.13 -47.43 77.37
CA LYS A 23 13.80 -46.15 77.02
C LYS A 23 14.67 -46.22 75.75
N GLN A 24 15.40 -47.31 75.54
CA GLN A 24 16.21 -47.53 74.34
C GLN A 24 15.31 -47.75 73.12
N LEU A 25 14.22 -48.51 73.27
CA LEU A 25 13.24 -48.71 72.22
C LEU A 25 12.61 -47.38 71.77
N PHE A 26 12.20 -46.52 72.71
CA PHE A 26 11.69 -45.18 72.40
C PHE A 26 12.72 -44.28 71.70
N ARG A 27 14.01 -44.34 72.09
CA ARG A 27 15.08 -43.58 71.39
C ARG A 27 15.29 -44.07 69.95
N TYR A 28 15.34 -45.38 69.73
CA TYR A 28 15.48 -45.93 68.38
C TYR A 28 14.26 -45.61 67.50
N LEU A 29 13.04 -45.69 68.04
CA LEU A 29 11.81 -45.27 67.35
C LEU A 29 11.83 -43.76 67.02
N GLY A 30 12.33 -42.93 67.93
CA GLY A 30 12.50 -41.49 67.71
C GLY A 30 13.50 -41.19 66.58
N LEU A 31 14.66 -41.83 66.59
CA LEU A 31 15.66 -41.68 65.52
C LEU A 31 15.16 -42.20 64.17
N PHE A 32 14.44 -43.32 64.17
CA PHE A 32 13.86 -43.89 62.96
C PHE A 32 12.77 -42.98 62.36
N SER A 33 11.86 -42.46 63.18
CA SER A 33 10.84 -41.51 62.74
C SER A 33 11.44 -40.19 62.24
N PHE A 34 12.48 -39.68 62.92
CA PHE A 34 13.23 -38.51 62.45
C PHE A 34 13.89 -38.77 61.08
N GLY A 35 14.54 -39.93 60.92
CA GLY A 35 15.10 -40.35 59.63
C GLY A 35 14.06 -40.38 58.50
N LEU A 36 12.89 -40.95 58.77
CA LEU A 36 11.79 -40.98 57.79
C LEU A 36 11.27 -39.57 57.43
N ILE A 37 11.14 -38.68 58.40
CA ILE A 37 10.70 -37.29 58.16
C ILE A 37 11.74 -36.56 57.32
N THR A 38 13.03 -36.68 57.65
CA THR A 38 14.09 -36.05 56.85
C THR A 38 14.14 -36.58 55.42
N LEU A 39 13.97 -37.89 55.23
CA LEU A 39 13.88 -38.51 53.91
C LEU A 39 12.66 -38.01 53.13
N ALA A 40 11.50 -37.87 53.77
CA ALA A 40 10.29 -37.33 53.15
C ALA A 40 10.46 -35.86 52.71
N ILE A 41 11.14 -35.04 53.52
CA ILE A 41 11.44 -33.64 53.18
C ILE A 41 12.41 -33.57 51.99
N LEU A 42 13.49 -34.39 52.00
CA LEU A 42 14.44 -34.45 50.89
C LEU A 42 13.78 -34.95 49.60
N MET A 43 12.91 -35.96 49.69
CA MET A 43 12.13 -36.46 48.57
C MET A 43 11.18 -35.39 48.02
N ARG A 44 10.47 -34.65 48.88
CA ARG A 44 9.60 -33.54 48.47
C ARG A 44 10.38 -32.43 47.77
N PHE A 45 11.51 -32.01 48.36
CA PHE A 45 12.35 -30.96 47.78
C PHE A 45 12.96 -31.40 46.44
N GLY A 46 13.41 -32.65 46.34
CA GLY A 46 13.84 -33.25 45.07
C GLY A 46 12.70 -33.27 44.06
N PHE A 47 11.50 -33.67 44.46
CA PHE A 47 10.35 -33.73 43.57
C PHE A 47 9.95 -32.35 43.05
N GLU A 48 9.87 -31.33 43.92
CA GLU A 48 9.57 -29.94 43.52
C GLU A 48 10.68 -29.34 42.62
N ARG A 49 11.94 -29.76 42.78
CA ARG A 49 13.07 -29.27 41.97
C ARG A 49 13.11 -29.90 40.57
N PHE A 50 12.76 -31.18 40.45
CA PHE A 50 12.93 -31.95 39.21
C PHE A 50 11.63 -32.19 38.45
N TYR A 51 10.48 -32.11 39.11
CA TYR A 51 9.17 -32.35 38.52
C TYR A 51 8.27 -31.14 38.70
N PRO A 52 8.07 -30.32 37.65
CA PRO A 52 7.13 -29.21 37.71
C PRO A 52 5.73 -29.75 37.99
N THR A 53 4.99 -29.02 38.83
CA THR A 53 3.62 -29.42 39.15
C THR A 53 2.73 -29.31 37.90
N PRO A 54 1.67 -30.13 37.76
CA PRO A 54 0.76 -30.04 36.61
C PRO A 54 0.19 -28.64 36.39
N ARG A 55 -0.04 -27.88 37.48
CA ARG A 55 -0.49 -26.48 37.41
C ARG A 55 0.57 -25.55 36.82
N GLU A 56 1.83 -25.70 37.20
CA GLU A 56 2.92 -24.89 36.64
C GLU A 56 3.08 -25.12 35.14
N ILE A 57 2.98 -26.38 34.69
CA ILE A 57 3.00 -26.71 33.25
C ILE A 57 1.85 -26.02 32.52
N ILE A 58 0.63 -26.10 33.06
CA ILE A 58 -0.56 -25.45 32.49
C ILE A 58 -0.36 -23.92 32.43
N TYR A 59 0.11 -23.29 33.51
CA TYR A 59 0.35 -21.85 33.53
C TYR A 59 1.48 -21.41 32.60
N GLN A 60 2.52 -22.22 32.43
CA GLN A 60 3.58 -21.95 31.45
C GLN A 60 3.05 -22.04 30.02
N GLN A 61 2.24 -23.06 29.74
CA GLN A 61 1.60 -23.22 28.44
C GLN A 61 0.63 -22.06 28.14
N GLU A 62 -0.20 -21.66 29.10
CA GLU A 62 -1.12 -20.52 28.97
C GLU A 62 -0.35 -19.20 28.74
N ASN A 63 0.73 -18.96 29.50
CA ASN A 63 1.58 -17.78 29.28
C ASN A 63 2.26 -17.80 27.90
N ASN A 64 2.69 -18.96 27.41
CA ASN A 64 3.27 -19.09 26.08
C ASN A 64 2.24 -18.85 24.98
N ASN A 65 1.02 -19.35 25.14
CA ASN A 65 -0.08 -19.10 24.21
C ASN A 65 -0.44 -17.61 24.18
N LEU A 66 -0.62 -16.97 25.34
CA LEU A 66 -0.89 -15.54 25.44
C LEU A 66 0.21 -14.69 24.79
N ARG A 67 1.48 -15.09 24.92
CA ARG A 67 2.61 -14.41 24.25
C ARG A 67 2.55 -14.55 22.74
N SER A 68 2.22 -15.74 22.25
CA SER A 68 2.05 -15.99 20.81
C SER A 68 0.86 -15.21 20.23
N GLU A 69 -0.28 -15.20 20.92
CA GLU A 69 -1.45 -14.39 20.54
C GLU A 69 -1.12 -12.90 20.51
N TYR A 70 -0.40 -12.41 21.52
CA TYR A 70 0.07 -11.02 21.55
C TYR A 70 1.01 -10.69 20.38
N ALA A 71 1.92 -11.61 20.03
CA ALA A 71 2.82 -11.42 18.90
C ALA A 71 2.05 -11.35 17.57
N SER A 72 1.10 -12.26 17.35
CA SER A 72 0.23 -12.25 16.17
C SER A 72 -0.60 -10.96 16.08
N LEU A 73 -1.21 -10.52 17.18
CA LEU A 73 -1.98 -9.27 17.22
C LEU A 73 -1.11 -8.05 16.87
N ASN A 74 0.15 -8.01 17.31
CA ASN A 74 1.04 -6.90 16.96
C ASN A 74 1.42 -6.88 15.49
N LEU A 75 1.59 -8.06 14.88
CA LEU A 75 1.82 -8.17 13.43
C LEU A 75 0.59 -7.68 12.66
N GLU A 76 -0.61 -8.04 13.10
CA GLU A 76 -1.85 -7.54 12.50
C GLU A 76 -1.99 -6.01 12.63
N LEU A 77 -1.68 -5.45 13.81
CA LEU A 77 -1.66 -3.99 14.00
C LEU A 77 -0.60 -3.29 13.13
N LEU A 78 0.56 -3.91 12.90
CA LEU A 78 1.58 -3.39 11.98
C LEU A 78 1.07 -3.38 10.54
N GLU A 79 0.40 -4.45 10.12
CA GLU A 79 -0.18 -4.56 8.79
C GLU A 79 -1.24 -3.48 8.55
N VAL A 80 -2.16 -3.29 9.50
CA VAL A 80 -3.18 -2.22 9.43
C VAL A 80 -2.53 -0.83 9.35
N GLU A 81 -1.49 -0.57 10.13
CA GLU A 81 -0.76 0.70 10.05
C GLU A 81 -0.05 0.90 8.69
N SER A 82 0.49 -0.16 8.11
CA SER A 82 1.09 -0.15 6.78
C SER A 82 0.05 0.20 5.71
N GLN A 83 -1.10 -0.49 5.73
CA GLN A 83 -2.20 -0.23 4.81
C GLN A 83 -2.77 1.19 4.93
N LEU A 84 -2.90 1.71 6.16
CA LEU A 84 -3.29 3.11 6.37
C LEU A 84 -2.26 4.09 5.82
N THR A 85 -0.98 3.76 5.91
CA THR A 85 0.08 4.59 5.35
C THR A 85 0.05 4.60 3.82
N ASP A 86 -0.23 3.45 3.19
CA ASP A 86 -0.42 3.36 1.75
C ASP A 86 -1.67 4.15 1.30
N LEU A 87 -2.80 3.97 1.97
CA LEU A 87 -4.04 4.70 1.68
C LEU A 87 -3.82 6.23 1.77
N ARG A 88 -3.11 6.67 2.81
CA ARG A 88 -2.70 8.06 3.00
C ARG A 88 -1.82 8.56 1.86
N ASN A 89 -0.85 7.76 1.43
CA ASN A 89 0.02 8.12 0.32
C ASN A 89 -0.76 8.20 -1.00
N ARG A 90 -1.74 7.31 -1.21
CA ARG A 90 -2.62 7.36 -2.39
C ARG A 90 -3.49 8.61 -2.40
N ASP A 91 -4.05 8.97 -1.25
CA ASP A 91 -4.83 10.19 -1.06
C ASP A 91 -4.05 11.44 -1.45
N ASP A 92 -2.84 11.62 -0.90
CA ASP A 92 -2.01 12.80 -1.21
C ASP A 92 -1.52 12.82 -2.65
N ARG A 93 -1.00 11.68 -3.15
CA ARG A 93 -0.27 11.65 -4.41
C ARG A 93 -1.16 11.50 -5.63
N PHE A 94 -2.30 10.83 -5.49
CA PHE A 94 -3.21 10.61 -6.61
C PHE A 94 -4.43 11.51 -6.51
N TYR A 95 -5.28 11.31 -5.49
CA TYR A 95 -6.58 11.98 -5.48
C TYR A 95 -6.43 13.50 -5.34
N ARG A 96 -5.67 13.96 -4.35
CA ARG A 96 -5.45 15.40 -4.14
C ARG A 96 -4.68 16.03 -5.30
N ALA A 97 -3.66 15.36 -5.85
CA ALA A 97 -2.91 15.87 -7.00
C ALA A 97 -3.80 16.03 -8.26
N ILE A 98 -4.65 15.04 -8.57
CA ILE A 98 -5.58 15.10 -9.71
C ILE A 98 -6.58 16.24 -9.54
N LEU A 99 -7.10 16.40 -8.32
CA LEU A 99 -8.09 17.43 -7.98
C LEU A 99 -7.46 18.81 -7.71
N SER A 100 -6.12 18.92 -7.73
CA SER A 100 -5.37 20.13 -7.36
C SER A 100 -5.70 20.64 -5.94
N LEU A 101 -5.85 19.70 -5.01
CA LEU A 101 -6.03 19.96 -3.58
C LEU A 101 -4.68 19.96 -2.85
N ASP A 102 -4.57 20.79 -1.81
CA ASP A 102 -3.38 20.81 -0.97
C ASP A 102 -3.23 19.51 -0.16
N PRO A 103 -1.99 18.99 0.02
CA PRO A 103 -1.74 17.85 0.89
C PRO A 103 -1.98 18.22 2.34
N ILE A 104 -2.46 17.27 3.14
CA ILE A 104 -2.70 17.52 4.56
C ILE A 104 -1.36 17.69 5.29
N PRO A 105 -1.14 18.81 6.01
CA PRO A 105 0.08 19.03 6.77
C PRO A 105 0.39 17.90 7.75
N SER A 106 1.68 17.58 7.89
CA SER A 106 2.15 16.54 8.82
C SER A 106 1.78 16.83 10.28
N SER A 107 1.64 18.10 10.65
CA SER A 107 1.15 18.52 11.96
C SER A 107 -0.26 17.99 12.25
N ILE A 108 -1.19 18.13 11.31
CA ILE A 108 -2.57 17.63 11.47
C ILE A 108 -2.58 16.09 11.53
N ARG A 109 -1.66 15.43 10.82
CA ARG A 109 -1.54 13.97 10.79
C ARG A 109 -0.97 13.35 12.06
N THR A 110 -0.15 14.11 12.78
CA THR A 110 0.50 13.67 14.02
C THR A 110 -0.27 14.09 15.26
N LEU A 111 -1.14 15.10 15.15
CA LEU A 111 -2.06 15.50 16.20
C LEU A 111 -3.07 14.37 16.48
N GLY A 112 -2.81 13.64 17.56
CA GLY A 112 -3.80 12.72 18.12
C GLY A 112 -4.99 13.52 18.64
N ILE A 113 -6.18 13.27 18.08
CA ILE A 113 -7.43 13.77 18.64
C ILE A 113 -7.62 13.06 19.98
N GLY A 114 -7.28 13.76 21.07
CA GLY A 114 -7.24 13.24 22.42
C GLY A 114 -8.63 12.88 22.95
N GLY A 115 -8.85 11.61 23.23
CA GLY A 115 -9.96 11.16 24.06
C GLY A 115 -9.50 11.01 25.51
N ALA A 116 -9.78 12.01 26.35
CA ALA A 116 -9.41 11.99 27.78
C ALA A 116 -10.08 10.85 28.58
N GLU A 117 -11.16 10.25 28.05
CA GLU A 117 -11.99 9.32 28.80
C GLU A 117 -11.50 7.87 28.86
N ARG A 118 -10.61 7.42 27.96
CA ARG A 118 -10.21 6.00 27.91
C ARG A 118 -9.10 5.60 28.88
N GLY A 119 -8.28 6.55 29.32
CA GLY A 119 -7.23 6.32 30.33
C GLY A 119 -7.77 5.84 31.68
N GLN A 120 -9.06 6.06 31.98
CA GLN A 120 -9.71 5.54 33.19
C GLN A 120 -10.00 4.04 33.12
N ARG A 121 -10.31 3.48 31.94
CA ARG A 121 -10.58 2.02 31.78
C ARG A 121 -9.37 1.15 32.07
N LEU A 122 -8.16 1.68 31.88
CA LEU A 122 -6.91 0.93 32.04
C LEU A 122 -6.37 0.91 33.48
N LYS A 123 -6.91 1.74 34.39
CA LYS A 123 -6.42 1.85 35.78
C LYS A 123 -6.70 0.61 36.65
N ASN A 124 -7.68 -0.22 36.27
CA ASN A 124 -8.12 -1.37 37.06
C ASN A 124 -7.52 -2.71 36.60
N LEU A 125 -6.51 -2.69 35.72
CA LEU A 125 -5.94 -3.91 35.14
C LEU A 125 -4.76 -4.45 35.97
N ARG A 126 -4.76 -5.78 36.16
CA ARG A 126 -3.75 -6.54 36.91
C ARG A 126 -2.33 -6.45 36.34
N ASN A 127 -2.18 -6.13 35.05
CA ASN A 127 -0.89 -5.98 34.37
C ASN A 127 -0.89 -4.75 33.43
N PRO A 128 -0.56 -3.56 33.96
CA PRO A 128 -0.82 -2.29 33.27
C PRO A 128 0.14 -1.99 32.11
N GLY A 129 1.29 -2.67 32.02
CA GLY A 129 2.31 -2.37 31.02
C GLY A 129 1.89 -2.71 29.59
N MET A 130 1.56 -3.98 29.35
CA MET A 130 1.30 -4.51 28.00
C MET A 130 -0.03 -4.01 27.42
N VAL A 131 -1.07 -3.94 28.25
CA VAL A 131 -2.39 -3.46 27.81
C VAL A 131 -2.36 -1.97 27.48
N ARG A 132 -1.57 -1.17 28.21
CA ARG A 132 -1.39 0.26 27.90
C ARG A 132 -0.73 0.48 26.54
N ILE A 133 0.27 -0.33 26.17
CA ILE A 133 0.94 -0.22 24.87
C ILE A 133 -0.04 -0.48 23.73
N VAL A 134 -0.79 -1.60 23.81
CA VAL A 134 -1.78 -1.95 22.78
C VAL A 134 -2.89 -0.91 22.71
N SER A 135 -3.41 -0.44 23.85
CA SER A 135 -4.45 0.60 23.87
C SER A 135 -3.97 1.88 23.20
N ASN A 136 -2.77 2.36 23.53
CA ASN A 136 -2.21 3.56 22.91
C ASN A 136 -2.05 3.40 21.39
N ARG A 137 -1.70 2.20 20.93
CA ARG A 137 -1.58 1.91 19.50
C ARG A 137 -2.92 1.89 18.79
N ILE A 138 -3.92 1.24 19.39
CA ILE A 138 -5.31 1.25 18.89
C ILE A 138 -5.85 2.67 18.82
N ASP A 139 -5.58 3.50 19.83
CA ASP A 139 -5.99 4.90 19.83
C ASP A 139 -5.32 5.71 18.71
N ASN A 140 -4.03 5.47 18.46
CA ASN A 140 -3.31 6.07 17.35
C ASN A 140 -3.91 5.67 15.99
N ILE A 141 -4.15 4.37 15.78
CA ILE A 141 -4.77 3.84 14.56
C ILE A 141 -6.17 4.42 14.37
N THR A 142 -6.99 4.44 15.42
CA THR A 142 -8.36 5.00 15.38
C THR A 142 -8.36 6.46 14.93
N ASN A 143 -7.40 7.25 15.44
CA ASN A 143 -7.27 8.65 15.05
C ASN A 143 -6.82 8.81 13.59
N LYS A 144 -5.85 8.00 13.14
CA LYS A 144 -5.43 7.96 11.73
C LYS A 144 -6.59 7.60 10.80
N VAL A 145 -7.39 6.59 11.15
CA VAL A 145 -8.58 6.18 10.40
C VAL A 145 -9.59 7.32 10.32
N ARG A 146 -9.90 7.98 11.44
CA ARG A 146 -10.84 9.11 11.45
C ARG A 146 -10.37 10.26 10.56
N LEU A 147 -9.10 10.64 10.67
CA LEU A 147 -8.51 11.66 9.81
C LEU A 147 -8.60 11.26 8.33
N GLN A 148 -8.24 10.02 8.01
CA GLN A 148 -8.26 9.52 6.63
C GLN A 148 -9.68 9.50 6.06
N ASN A 149 -10.67 9.10 6.87
CA ASN A 149 -12.07 9.11 6.46
C ASN A 149 -12.55 10.54 6.14
N ASN A 150 -12.25 11.51 7.01
CA ASN A 150 -12.59 12.91 6.75
C ASN A 150 -11.89 13.46 5.51
N SER A 151 -10.62 13.08 5.28
CA SER A 151 -9.88 13.47 4.08
C SER A 151 -10.55 12.94 2.81
N LEU A 152 -10.93 11.65 2.81
CA LEU A 152 -11.59 11.02 1.68
C LEU A 152 -12.98 11.62 1.41
N SER A 153 -13.71 12.05 2.44
CA SER A 153 -14.97 12.79 2.24
C SER A 153 -14.74 14.11 1.49
N VAL A 154 -13.73 14.89 1.88
CA VAL A 154 -13.38 16.14 1.18
C VAL A 154 -12.95 15.88 -0.26
N VAL A 155 -12.15 14.84 -0.50
CA VAL A 155 -11.76 14.41 -1.84
C VAL A 155 -12.97 14.01 -2.68
N LEU A 156 -13.93 13.29 -2.09
CA LEU A 156 -15.13 12.86 -2.79
C LEU A 156 -16.01 14.04 -3.17
N ASP A 157 -16.25 14.97 -2.23
CA ASP A 157 -17.05 16.17 -2.50
C ASP A 157 -16.42 17.00 -3.63
N GLU A 158 -15.11 17.22 -3.56
CA GLU A 158 -14.38 17.95 -4.61
C GLU A 158 -14.40 17.19 -5.95
N ALA A 159 -14.32 15.86 -5.93
CA ALA A 159 -14.40 15.04 -7.14
C ALA A 159 -15.78 15.09 -7.79
N LEU A 160 -16.85 15.15 -6.99
CA LEU A 160 -18.21 15.32 -7.47
C LEU A 160 -18.41 16.72 -8.08
N ASP A 161 -17.93 17.76 -7.41
CA ASP A 161 -18.00 19.14 -7.90
C ASP A 161 -17.20 19.32 -9.21
N LYS A 162 -16.07 18.63 -9.34
CA LYS A 162 -15.22 18.65 -10.53
C LYS A 162 -15.52 17.52 -11.51
N GLN A 163 -16.60 16.77 -11.36
CA GLN A 163 -16.87 15.59 -12.19
C GLN A 163 -16.90 15.94 -13.69
N GLU A 164 -17.56 17.03 -14.05
CA GLU A 164 -17.63 17.50 -15.44
C GLU A 164 -16.24 17.90 -15.97
N PHE A 165 -15.49 18.68 -15.19
CA PHE A 165 -14.12 19.06 -15.53
C PHE A 165 -13.22 17.84 -15.73
N LEU A 166 -13.30 16.87 -14.81
CA LEU A 166 -12.51 15.65 -14.86
C LEU A 166 -12.87 14.81 -16.07
N ALA A 167 -14.13 14.72 -16.47
CA ALA A 167 -14.55 13.99 -17.67
C ALA A 167 -14.07 14.69 -18.95
N CYS A 168 -14.07 16.02 -18.96
CA CYS A 168 -13.67 16.85 -20.09
C CYS A 168 -12.15 16.89 -20.32
N LYS A 169 -11.35 16.96 -19.25
CA LYS A 169 -9.89 17.08 -19.36
C LYS A 169 -9.31 15.93 -20.19
N PRO A 170 -8.51 16.17 -21.24
CA PRO A 170 -7.79 15.10 -21.93
C PRO A 170 -6.90 14.31 -20.95
N SER A 171 -7.00 12.97 -20.94
CA SER A 171 -6.27 12.16 -19.92
C SER A 171 -5.82 10.77 -20.38
N ILE A 172 -6.21 10.35 -21.59
CA ILE A 172 -5.87 9.04 -22.16
C ILE A 172 -5.08 9.18 -23.45
N ASN A 173 -4.31 8.15 -23.80
CA ASN A 173 -3.75 8.01 -25.15
C ASN A 173 -4.90 7.85 -26.17
N PRO A 174 -4.93 8.62 -27.27
CA PRO A 174 -5.97 8.53 -28.30
C PRO A 174 -5.96 7.21 -29.09
N ILE A 175 -4.93 6.38 -28.98
CA ILE A 175 -4.83 5.10 -29.68
C ILE A 175 -4.86 3.95 -28.65
N SER A 176 -5.64 2.90 -28.94
CA SER A 176 -5.76 1.68 -28.12
C SER A 176 -5.57 0.41 -28.96
N PRO A 177 -4.75 -0.57 -28.53
CA PRO A 177 -3.89 -0.54 -27.34
C PRO A 177 -2.78 0.51 -27.47
N ALA A 178 -2.45 1.17 -26.36
CA ALA A 178 -1.40 2.17 -26.35
C ALA A 178 -0.03 1.50 -26.35
N ASP A 179 0.71 1.59 -27.46
CA ASP A 179 2.10 1.12 -27.53
C ASP A 179 3.06 2.33 -27.43
N PRO A 180 3.93 2.40 -26.39
CA PRO A 180 4.92 3.47 -26.26
C PRO A 180 5.91 3.56 -27.43
N THR A 181 6.08 2.51 -28.22
CA THR A 181 6.92 2.51 -29.43
C THR A 181 6.32 3.33 -30.58
N TRP A 182 5.03 3.66 -30.51
CA TRP A 182 4.33 4.38 -31.56
C TRP A 182 4.59 5.89 -31.54
N LEU A 183 5.17 6.45 -30.48
CA LEU A 183 5.59 7.85 -30.48
C LEU A 183 6.76 8.05 -31.46
N THR A 184 6.48 8.63 -32.63
CA THR A 184 7.48 8.85 -33.69
C THR A 184 7.98 10.29 -33.75
N SER A 185 7.17 11.26 -33.33
CA SER A 185 7.60 12.66 -33.26
C SER A 185 7.04 13.37 -32.04
N THR A 186 7.87 14.21 -31.43
CA THR A 186 7.58 14.91 -30.17
C THR A 186 7.17 16.35 -30.41
N TYR A 187 6.50 16.94 -29.41
CA TYR A 187 6.14 18.36 -29.39
C TYR A 187 7.39 19.25 -29.30
N GLY A 188 7.38 20.39 -30.00
CA GLY A 188 8.45 21.39 -29.94
C GLY A 188 9.15 21.63 -31.27
N TYR A 189 10.33 22.26 -31.25
CA TYR A 189 11.05 22.59 -32.48
C TYR A 189 11.78 21.37 -33.04
N ARG A 190 11.51 21.05 -34.32
CA ARG A 190 12.16 19.97 -35.06
C ARG A 190 12.45 20.38 -36.50
N ASN A 191 13.26 19.60 -37.21
CA ASN A 191 13.42 19.77 -38.65
C ASN A 191 12.17 19.23 -39.35
N ASP A 192 11.62 20.05 -40.25
CA ASP A 192 10.50 19.68 -41.11
C ASP A 192 10.93 18.55 -42.04
N PRO A 193 10.22 17.40 -42.05
CA PRO A 193 10.65 16.23 -42.81
C PRO A 193 10.55 16.41 -44.33
N PHE A 194 9.83 17.43 -44.82
CA PHE A 194 9.70 17.72 -46.24
C PHE A 194 10.61 18.86 -46.70
N THR A 195 10.88 19.85 -45.84
CA THR A 195 11.67 21.05 -46.23
C THR A 195 13.05 21.11 -45.59
N GLY A 196 13.33 20.29 -44.58
CA GLY A 196 14.58 20.29 -43.81
C GLY A 196 14.75 21.50 -42.89
N LYS A 197 13.84 22.48 -42.93
CA LYS A 197 13.90 23.70 -42.12
C LYS A 197 13.39 23.45 -40.72
N ARG A 198 13.93 24.17 -39.74
CA ARG A 198 13.46 24.10 -38.35
C ARG A 198 12.06 24.72 -38.25
N THR A 199 11.09 23.91 -37.80
CA THR A 199 9.68 24.29 -37.64
C THR A 199 9.18 23.90 -36.25
N ALA A 200 8.12 24.57 -35.78
CA ALA A 200 7.47 24.22 -34.53
C ALA A 200 6.42 23.12 -34.77
N HIS A 201 6.52 22.04 -34.00
CA HIS A 201 5.55 20.96 -33.96
C HIS A 201 4.61 21.17 -32.78
N HIS A 202 3.34 21.45 -33.08
CA HIS A 202 2.33 21.83 -32.08
C HIS A 202 1.62 20.62 -31.44
N GLY A 203 2.04 19.41 -31.77
CA GLY A 203 1.47 18.17 -31.28
C GLY A 203 2.51 17.07 -31.16
N ILE A 204 2.04 15.83 -31.15
CA ILE A 204 2.86 14.62 -31.25
C ILE A 204 2.37 13.77 -32.42
N ASP A 205 3.27 12.94 -32.96
CA ASP A 205 2.95 12.00 -34.02
C ASP A 205 3.00 10.58 -33.44
N LEU A 206 1.89 9.84 -33.58
CA LEU A 206 1.72 8.47 -33.11
C LEU A 206 1.52 7.54 -34.31
N ALA A 207 2.50 6.69 -34.60
CA ALA A 207 2.40 5.71 -35.68
C ALA A 207 1.40 4.59 -35.35
N GLY A 208 0.87 3.96 -36.38
CA GLY A 208 0.01 2.80 -36.24
C GLY A 208 -0.45 2.27 -37.59
N PRO A 209 -1.04 1.07 -37.65
CA PRO A 209 -1.66 0.57 -38.87
C PRO A 209 -2.84 1.46 -39.29
N ILE A 210 -3.00 1.65 -40.61
CA ILE A 210 -4.16 2.33 -41.17
C ILE A 210 -5.43 1.59 -40.74
N GLY A 211 -6.49 2.34 -40.42
CA GLY A 211 -7.77 1.80 -39.98
C GLY A 211 -7.87 1.60 -38.46
N LEU A 212 -6.79 1.80 -37.70
CA LEU A 212 -6.82 1.69 -36.24
C LEU A 212 -7.75 2.75 -35.62
N ASP A 213 -8.60 2.35 -34.70
CA ASP A 213 -9.53 3.25 -34.03
C ASP A 213 -8.80 4.34 -33.23
N ILE A 214 -9.27 5.58 -33.40
CA ILE A 214 -8.81 6.75 -32.67
C ILE A 214 -9.93 7.21 -31.76
N HIS A 215 -9.60 7.43 -30.49
CA HIS A 215 -10.55 7.74 -29.43
C HIS A 215 -10.42 9.19 -28.95
N SER A 216 -11.55 9.77 -28.56
CA SER A 216 -11.60 11.07 -27.89
C SER A 216 -10.91 10.99 -26.54
N THR A 217 -9.97 11.90 -26.28
CA THR A 217 -9.14 11.87 -25.06
C THR A 217 -9.85 12.44 -23.83
N GLY A 218 -10.99 13.08 -24.04
CA GLY A 218 -11.85 13.66 -23.03
C GLY A 218 -13.28 13.79 -23.54
N ALA A 219 -14.25 14.04 -22.65
CA ALA A 219 -15.60 14.41 -23.05
C ALA A 219 -15.61 15.79 -23.70
N GLY A 220 -16.47 16.03 -24.68
CA GLY A 220 -16.50 17.30 -25.39
C GLY A 220 -17.50 17.36 -26.53
N THR A 221 -17.44 18.42 -27.32
CA THR A 221 -18.25 18.60 -28.52
C THR A 221 -17.34 18.77 -29.74
N VAL A 222 -17.64 18.07 -30.82
CA VAL A 222 -16.92 18.21 -32.08
C VAL A 222 -17.17 19.60 -32.66
N ILE A 223 -16.16 20.46 -32.68
CA ILE A 223 -16.27 21.81 -33.26
C ILE A 223 -15.84 21.84 -34.73
N ARG A 224 -15.10 20.82 -35.18
CA ARG A 224 -14.63 20.69 -36.56
C ARG A 224 -14.49 19.22 -36.94
N ALA A 225 -15.02 18.86 -38.11
CA ALA A 225 -14.84 17.58 -38.76
C ALA A 225 -14.79 17.87 -40.27
N ARG A 226 -13.61 17.77 -40.89
CA ARG A 226 -13.45 18.14 -42.30
C ARG A 226 -12.33 17.38 -42.98
N MET A 227 -12.43 17.29 -44.31
CA MET A 227 -11.34 16.86 -45.17
C MET A 227 -10.68 18.08 -45.82
N ASN A 228 -9.36 18.19 -45.71
CA ASN A 228 -8.55 19.12 -46.49
C ASN A 228 -7.56 18.35 -47.36
N ARG A 229 -7.32 18.81 -48.59
CA ARG A 229 -6.35 18.16 -49.50
C ARG A 229 -4.89 18.36 -49.07
N TYR A 230 -4.62 19.39 -48.27
CA TYR A 230 -3.28 19.76 -47.80
C TYR A 230 -3.26 19.94 -46.28
N GLY A 231 -2.06 19.99 -45.69
CA GLY A 231 -1.90 20.17 -44.24
C GLY A 231 -2.37 18.93 -43.46
N TYR A 232 -3.30 19.12 -42.53
CA TYR A 232 -3.80 18.07 -41.62
C TYR A 232 -4.62 16.94 -42.29
N GLY A 233 -4.99 17.06 -43.57
CA GLY A 233 -5.77 16.01 -44.21
C GLY A 233 -7.21 15.95 -43.70
N LYS A 234 -7.72 14.75 -43.44
CA LYS A 234 -8.94 14.55 -42.64
C LYS A 234 -8.60 14.87 -41.18
N GLU A 235 -9.35 15.80 -40.60
CA GLU A 235 -9.17 16.20 -39.21
C GLU A 235 -10.48 16.34 -38.45
N VAL A 236 -10.39 16.04 -37.15
CA VAL A 236 -11.44 16.29 -36.15
C VAL A 236 -10.86 17.17 -35.05
N VAL A 237 -11.60 18.19 -34.63
CA VAL A 237 -11.27 19.01 -33.46
C VAL A 237 -12.42 18.92 -32.47
N VAL A 238 -12.09 18.56 -31.24
CA VAL A 238 -13.05 18.43 -30.13
C VAL A 238 -12.77 19.56 -29.13
N ASP A 239 -13.81 20.31 -28.80
CA ASP A 239 -13.81 21.25 -27.69
C ASP A 239 -14.27 20.53 -26.43
N HIS A 240 -13.38 20.41 -25.46
CA HIS A 240 -13.64 19.76 -24.19
C HIS A 240 -14.23 20.71 -23.16
N GLY A 241 -14.36 22.01 -23.47
CA GLY A 241 -14.69 23.02 -22.48
C GLY A 241 -13.49 23.33 -21.57
N PHE A 242 -13.69 24.24 -20.61
CA PHE A 242 -12.65 24.69 -19.68
C PHE A 242 -11.36 25.16 -20.41
N GLY A 243 -11.46 25.63 -21.65
CA GLY A 243 -10.33 26.06 -22.47
C GLY A 243 -9.50 24.95 -23.11
N TYR A 244 -9.89 23.67 -23.01
CA TYR A 244 -9.19 22.55 -23.65
C TYR A 244 -9.77 22.22 -25.02
N THR A 245 -8.91 22.07 -26.03
CA THR A 245 -9.29 21.51 -27.33
C THR A 245 -8.29 20.46 -27.77
N SER A 246 -8.75 19.37 -28.37
CA SER A 246 -7.90 18.36 -29.00
C SER A 246 -8.08 18.33 -30.51
N THR A 247 -6.99 18.09 -31.24
CA THR A 247 -7.01 17.93 -32.71
C THR A 247 -6.50 16.54 -33.06
N TYR A 248 -7.22 15.85 -33.93
CA TYR A 248 -6.90 14.55 -34.50
C TYR A 248 -6.76 14.72 -36.01
N ALA A 249 -5.57 14.52 -36.55
CA ALA A 249 -5.27 14.76 -37.96
C ALA A 249 -4.67 13.54 -38.66
N HIS A 250 -4.60 13.63 -39.99
CA HIS A 250 -4.16 12.57 -40.90
C HIS A 250 -5.06 11.32 -40.87
N LEU A 251 -6.33 11.48 -40.49
CA LEU A 251 -7.29 10.38 -40.35
C LEU A 251 -7.53 9.67 -41.70
N ASP A 252 -7.80 8.37 -41.64
CA ASP A 252 -8.26 7.61 -42.81
C ASP A 252 -9.75 7.80 -43.00
N ASP A 253 -10.56 7.70 -41.95
CA ASP A 253 -11.99 8.07 -41.94
C ASP A 253 -12.39 8.90 -40.72
N ILE A 254 -13.38 9.77 -40.91
CA ILE A 254 -14.00 10.56 -39.85
C ILE A 254 -15.32 9.88 -39.51
N LEU A 255 -15.49 9.48 -38.25
CA LEU A 255 -16.66 8.74 -37.77
C LEU A 255 -17.60 9.59 -36.91
N VAL A 256 -17.36 10.90 -36.87
CA VAL A 256 -18.11 11.87 -36.07
C VAL A 256 -18.44 13.13 -36.86
N GLU A 257 -19.50 13.81 -36.45
CA GLU A 257 -19.99 15.03 -37.13
C GLU A 257 -19.84 16.28 -36.26
N LYS A 258 -19.77 17.46 -36.90
CA LYS A 258 -19.73 18.74 -36.17
C LYS A 258 -21.00 18.89 -35.32
N GLY A 259 -20.82 19.22 -34.04
CA GLY A 259 -21.88 19.35 -33.04
C GLY A 259 -22.15 18.07 -32.24
N GLN A 260 -21.57 16.93 -32.63
CA GLN A 260 -21.68 15.70 -31.87
C GLN A 260 -20.99 15.83 -30.51
N LYS A 261 -21.71 15.43 -29.45
CA LYS A 261 -21.13 15.28 -28.12
C LYS A 261 -20.45 13.93 -28.03
N LEU A 262 -19.23 13.94 -27.49
CA LEU A 262 -18.42 12.76 -27.29
C LEU A 262 -18.13 12.56 -25.81
N LYS A 263 -18.11 11.30 -25.39
CA LYS A 263 -17.51 10.90 -24.11
C LYS A 263 -16.04 10.56 -24.32
N ARG A 264 -15.25 10.60 -23.24
CA ARG A 264 -13.89 10.07 -23.24
C ARG A 264 -13.92 8.61 -23.70
N GLY A 265 -13.02 8.24 -24.61
CA GLY A 265 -12.92 6.89 -25.15
C GLY A 265 -13.85 6.58 -26.33
N GLU A 266 -14.76 7.49 -26.70
CA GLU A 266 -15.57 7.29 -27.91
C GLU A 266 -14.73 7.48 -29.18
N ILE A 267 -15.03 6.69 -30.22
CA ILE A 267 -14.28 6.69 -31.47
C ILE A 267 -14.56 8.00 -32.23
N VAL A 268 -13.51 8.70 -32.67
CA VAL A 268 -13.59 9.91 -33.49
C VAL A 268 -13.36 9.63 -34.97
N GLY A 269 -12.63 8.56 -35.28
CA GLY A 269 -12.19 8.24 -36.62
C GLY A 269 -11.17 7.10 -36.60
N THR A 270 -10.57 6.85 -37.74
CA THR A 270 -9.54 5.82 -37.91
C THR A 270 -8.22 6.43 -38.34
N LEU A 271 -7.10 5.81 -37.96
CA LEU A 271 -5.76 6.26 -38.29
C LEU A 271 -5.52 6.13 -39.80
N GLY A 272 -4.92 7.14 -40.40
CA GLY A 272 -4.59 7.13 -41.82
C GLY A 272 -3.26 7.79 -42.15
N SER A 273 -3.20 8.33 -43.36
CA SER A 273 -2.03 9.06 -43.87
C SER A 273 -2.46 10.20 -44.81
N THR A 274 -3.64 10.79 -44.58
CA THR A 274 -4.19 11.84 -45.45
C THR A 274 -3.49 13.19 -45.27
N GLY A 275 -3.52 14.06 -46.28
CA GLY A 275 -2.87 15.37 -46.23
C GLY A 275 -1.35 15.28 -46.35
N ARG A 276 -0.62 16.11 -45.59
CA ARG A 276 0.85 16.19 -45.64
C ARG A 276 1.49 15.26 -44.61
N SER A 277 1.57 13.97 -44.96
CA SER A 277 2.10 12.91 -44.11
C SER A 277 3.23 12.14 -44.80
N THR A 278 4.25 11.70 -44.05
CA THR A 278 5.33 10.83 -44.54
C THR A 278 4.99 9.34 -44.49
N GLY A 279 3.91 8.97 -43.81
CA GLY A 279 3.47 7.59 -43.64
C GLY A 279 2.35 7.47 -42.60
N PRO A 280 1.77 6.28 -42.37
CA PRO A 280 0.63 6.12 -41.45
C PRO A 280 0.94 6.57 -40.01
N HIS A 281 0.27 7.63 -39.57
CA HIS A 281 0.34 8.14 -38.20
C HIS A 281 -0.84 9.06 -37.88
N LEU A 282 -1.15 9.18 -36.59
CA LEU A 282 -2.01 10.21 -36.04
C LEU A 282 -1.16 11.41 -35.63
N HIS A 283 -1.46 12.59 -36.16
CA HIS A 283 -0.99 13.84 -35.57
C HIS A 283 -2.00 14.33 -34.53
N TYR A 284 -1.57 14.43 -33.27
CA TYR A 284 -2.42 14.75 -32.13
C TYR A 284 -1.95 16.04 -31.44
N GLU A 285 -2.84 17.01 -31.29
CA GLU A 285 -2.57 18.27 -30.57
C GLU A 285 -3.51 18.42 -29.37
N ILE A 286 -3.00 19.07 -28.31
CA ILE A 286 -3.83 19.62 -27.24
C ILE A 286 -3.54 21.12 -27.18
N ARG A 287 -4.60 21.93 -27.06
CA ARG A 287 -4.49 23.35 -26.76
C ARG A 287 -5.21 23.67 -25.46
N LYS A 288 -4.59 24.54 -24.66
CA LYS A 288 -5.16 25.13 -23.46
C LYS A 288 -5.24 26.65 -23.66
N ASP A 289 -6.44 27.20 -23.60
CA ASP A 289 -6.73 28.61 -23.80
C ASP A 289 -6.14 29.13 -25.13
N GLY A 290 -6.27 28.32 -26.18
CA GLY A 290 -5.78 28.59 -27.53
C GLY A 290 -4.28 28.33 -27.76
N ARG A 291 -3.50 28.03 -26.71
CA ARG A 291 -2.06 27.76 -26.83
C ARG A 291 -1.79 26.26 -26.91
N ALA A 292 -0.99 25.84 -27.88
CA ALA A 292 -0.56 24.44 -27.99
C ALA A 292 0.31 24.04 -26.79
N VAL A 293 -0.06 22.95 -26.12
CA VAL A 293 0.67 22.37 -24.99
C VAL A 293 1.16 20.98 -25.38
N ASN A 294 2.23 20.51 -24.75
CA ASN A 294 2.75 19.17 -25.04
C ASN A 294 1.71 18.10 -24.62
N PRO A 295 1.12 17.36 -25.57
CA PRO A 295 0.11 16.35 -25.27
C PRO A 295 0.60 15.20 -24.40
N PHE A 296 1.92 14.97 -24.38
CA PHE A 296 2.56 13.93 -23.58
C PHE A 296 2.18 13.96 -22.09
N TYR A 297 2.00 15.16 -21.52
CA TYR A 297 1.66 15.31 -20.10
C TYR A 297 0.23 14.90 -19.75
N PHE A 298 -0.56 14.48 -20.73
CA PHE A 298 -1.98 14.13 -20.56
C PHE A 298 -2.23 12.62 -20.68
N PHE A 299 -1.22 11.74 -20.82
CA PHE A 299 -1.42 10.29 -20.99
C PHE A 299 -1.19 9.50 -19.70
N TYR A 300 -1.98 9.76 -18.65
CA TYR A 300 -1.72 9.17 -17.31
C TYR A 300 -2.81 8.19 -16.82
N GLU A 301 -3.99 8.13 -17.45
CA GLU A 301 -5.08 7.24 -16.98
C GLU A 301 -4.99 5.80 -17.52
N ASN A 302 -4.35 5.58 -18.67
CA ASN A 302 -4.34 4.28 -19.34
C ASN A 302 -2.94 3.67 -19.57
N LEU A 303 -1.91 4.19 -18.90
CA LEU A 303 -0.55 3.67 -18.96
C LEU A 303 -0.09 3.22 -17.56
N THR A 304 0.56 2.06 -17.50
CA THR A 304 1.33 1.64 -16.32
C THR A 304 2.51 2.58 -16.09
N SER A 305 3.05 2.62 -14.86
CA SER A 305 4.22 3.45 -14.55
C SER A 305 5.44 3.12 -15.42
N GLU A 306 5.61 1.85 -15.81
CA GLU A 306 6.69 1.41 -16.71
C GLU A 306 6.47 1.93 -18.13
N GLU A 307 5.26 1.78 -18.67
CA GLU A 307 4.90 2.30 -20.00
C GLU A 307 5.04 3.81 -20.07
N TYR A 308 4.57 4.55 -19.06
CA TYR A 308 4.71 6.00 -18.99
C TYR A 308 6.19 6.42 -18.98
N THR A 309 7.03 5.73 -18.21
CA THR A 309 8.48 6.00 -18.14
C THR A 309 9.16 5.74 -19.49
N LEU A 310 8.79 4.65 -20.15
CA LEU A 310 9.28 4.34 -21.49
C LEU A 310 8.86 5.40 -22.51
N LEU A 311 7.60 5.83 -22.48
CA LEU A 311 7.06 6.88 -23.34
C LEU A 311 7.74 8.24 -23.06
N ALA A 312 7.99 8.58 -21.79
CA ALA A 312 8.74 9.77 -21.37
C ALA A 312 10.18 9.79 -21.88
N SER A 313 10.86 8.63 -21.81
CA SER A 313 12.22 8.48 -22.31
C SER A 313 12.32 8.64 -23.82
N ARG A 314 11.25 8.33 -24.57
CA ARG A 314 11.16 8.58 -26.01
C ARG A 314 10.77 10.01 -26.34
N ALA A 315 9.98 10.65 -25.47
CA ALA A 315 9.61 12.06 -25.62
C ALA A 315 10.81 13.02 -25.41
N SER A 316 11.90 12.55 -24.78
CA SER A 316 13.07 13.34 -24.40
C SER A 316 14.37 12.77 -24.99
N PHE A 317 15.14 13.54 -25.77
CA PHE A 317 16.52 13.17 -26.15
C PHE A 317 17.44 14.41 -26.08
N PRO A 318 18.70 14.34 -25.60
CA PRO A 318 19.60 13.20 -25.37
C PRO A 318 19.85 12.86 -23.87
N LYS A 319 20.56 11.75 -23.63
CA LYS A 319 21.07 11.29 -22.31
C LYS A 319 21.50 12.47 -21.42
N GLY A 320 20.88 12.61 -20.25
CA GLY A 320 21.53 13.29 -19.12
C GLY A 320 20.78 14.35 -18.32
N SER A 321 19.47 14.59 -18.51
CA SER A 321 18.80 15.64 -17.69
C SER A 321 17.29 15.49 -17.48
N TYR A 322 16.77 14.26 -17.36
CA TYR A 322 15.47 14.08 -16.69
C TYR A 322 15.69 13.42 -15.34
N GLN A 323 15.67 14.22 -14.27
CA GLN A 323 15.42 13.69 -12.95
C GLN A 323 13.90 13.48 -12.85
N PRO A 324 13.42 12.25 -12.55
CA PRO A 324 12.03 12.06 -12.25
C PRO A 324 11.69 12.98 -11.08
N VAL A 325 10.72 13.88 -11.26
CA VAL A 325 10.11 14.57 -10.13
C VAL A 325 9.37 13.50 -9.33
N ALA A 326 10.12 12.90 -8.40
CA ALA A 326 9.74 12.01 -7.33
C ALA A 326 8.56 11.05 -7.59
N MET A 327 8.74 10.09 -8.50
CA MET A 327 8.28 8.72 -8.24
C MET A 327 9.48 7.89 -7.74
N SER A 328 9.92 8.21 -6.53
CA SER A 328 10.99 7.50 -5.83
C SER A 328 10.66 7.54 -4.35
N GLN A 329 10.05 6.47 -3.82
CA GLN A 329 10.77 5.44 -3.05
C GLN A 329 9.80 4.65 -2.16
N LYS A 330 9.86 3.33 -2.36
CA LYS A 330 9.47 2.19 -1.52
C LYS A 330 8.02 2.04 -1.09
#